data_AF-A0A1F7H2C8-F1
#
_entry.id   AF-A0A1F7H2C8-F1
#
_cell.length_a   1.000
_cell.length_b   1.000
_cell.length_c   1.000
_cell.angle_alpha   90.00
_cell.angle_beta   90.00
_cell.angle_gamma   90.00
#
_symmetry.space_group_name_H-M   'P 1'
#
loop_
_entity.id
_entity.type
_entity.pdbx_description
1 polymer ?
#
loop_
_entity_poly.entity_id
_entity_poly.type
_entity_poly.pdbx_seq_one_letter_code
_entity_poly.pdbx_strand_id
1 'polypeptide(L)' 'MKKSNIYYGNKSDSIYIFLKKGKEERFEEVEPNIIIEYNKYREPIGVEMLKIKNQICKI' A
#
# COMPACT_ATOMS: atom_id res chain seq x y z
N MET A 1 19.95 1.18 -11.49
CA MET A 1 18.57 1.70 -11.37
C MET A 1 18.01 1.23 -10.03
N LYS A 2 17.58 2.13 -9.14
CA LYS A 2 16.82 1.73 -7.94
C LYS A 2 15.51 1.10 -8.43
N LYS A 3 15.24 -0.16 -8.06
CA LYS A 3 13.96 -0.80 -8.35
C LYS A 3 12.86 0.09 -7.74
N SER A 4 11.82 0.38 -8.51
CA SER A 4 10.62 1.04 -8.00
C SER A 4 10.09 0.22 -6.83
N ASN A 5 9.85 0.88 -5.71
CA ASN A 5 9.15 0.29 -4.56
C ASN A 5 7.62 0.31 -4.74
N ILE A 6 7.14 0.75 -5.90
CA ILE A 6 5.72 0.88 -6.21
C ILE A 6 5.34 -0.22 -7.20
N TYR A 7 4.27 -0.95 -6.87
CA TYR A 7 3.73 -2.05 -7.65
C TYR A 7 2.25 -1.78 -7.94
N TYR A 8 1.88 -1.75 -9.22
CA TYR A 8 0.48 -1.63 -9.62
C TYR A 8 -0.07 -2.99 -10.03
N GLY A 9 -1.11 -3.44 -9.32
CA GLY A 9 -1.85 -4.65 -9.63
C GLY A 9 -3.05 -4.34 -10.52
N ASN A 10 -2.92 -4.51 -11.84
CA ASN A 10 -4.03 -4.19 -12.76
C ASN A 10 -5.30 -5.02 -12.51
N LYS A 11 -5.14 -6.29 -12.07
CA LYS A 11 -6.27 -7.19 -11.76
C LYS A 11 -7.00 -6.77 -10.48
N SER A 12 -6.25 -6.32 -9.47
CA SER A 12 -6.80 -5.88 -8.18
C SER A 12 -7.18 -4.39 -8.16
N ASP A 13 -6.82 -3.63 -9.21
CA ASP A 13 -6.93 -2.16 -9.25
C ASP A 13 -6.32 -1.51 -7.99
N SER A 14 -5.09 -1.92 -7.67
CA SER A 14 -4.40 -1.51 -6.45
C SER A 14 -2.98 -1.04 -6.73
N ILE A 15 -2.51 -0.10 -5.90
CA ILE A 15 -1.10 0.29 -5.83
C ILE A 15 -0.57 -0.14 -4.47
N TYR A 16 0.51 -0.92 -4.49
CA TYR A 16 1.29 -1.22 -3.31
C TYR A 16 2.58 -0.41 -3.30
N ILE A 17 2.87 0.26 -2.20
CA ILE A 17 4.10 1.00 -1.95
C ILE A 17 4.87 0.29 -0.83
N PHE A 18 5.98 -0.33 -1.21
CA PHE A 18 6.91 -0.95 -0.28
C PHE A 18 7.78 0.10 0.40
N LEU A 19 7.62 0.27 1.71
CA LEU A 19 8.40 1.26 2.46
C LEU A 19 9.73 0.68 2.92
N LYS A 20 9.70 -0.51 3.53
CA LYS A 20 10.88 -1.16 4.09
C LYS A 20 10.68 -2.66 4.27
N LYS A 21 11.79 -3.38 4.40
CA LYS A 21 11.77 -4.82 4.71
C LYS A 21 11.19 -5.05 6.11
N GLY A 22 10.32 -6.05 6.21
CA GLY A 22 9.74 -6.51 7.44
C GLY A 22 8.71 -7.60 7.17
N LYS A 23 8.35 -8.35 8.20
CA LYS A 23 7.20 -9.24 8.16
C LYS A 23 5.97 -8.44 8.61
N GLU A 24 4.90 -8.52 7.83
CA GLU A 24 3.59 -7.99 8.22
C GLU A 24 3.07 -8.78 9.42
N GLU A 25 2.63 -8.05 10.45
CA GLU A 25 1.96 -8.62 11.62
C GLU A 25 0.59 -7.98 11.84
N ARG A 26 0.35 -6.80 11.29
CA ARG A 26 -0.91 -6.07 11.38
C ARG A 26 -1.09 -5.16 10.17
N PHE A 27 -2.33 -4.95 9.76
CA PHE A 27 -2.70 -3.87 8.84
C PHE A 27 -3.84 -3.03 9.43
N GLU A 28 -3.99 -1.80 8.95
CA GLU A 28 -5.05 -0.87 9.34
C GLU A 28 -5.51 -0.05 8.13
N GLU A 29 -6.82 0.03 7.90
CA GLU A 29 -7.40 0.96 6.94
C GLU A 29 -7.53 2.33 7.61
N VAL A 30 -6.67 3.27 7.22
CA VAL A 30 -6.58 4.61 7.85
C VAL A 30 -7.49 5.63 7.19
N GLU A 31 -7.84 5.39 5.94
CA GLU A 31 -8.79 6.14 5.12
C GLU A 31 -9.47 5.16 4.15
N PRO A 32 -10.66 5.46 3.61
CA PRO A 32 -11.35 4.54 2.70
C PRO A 32 -10.47 4.10 1.54
N ASN A 33 -10.20 2.79 1.46
CA ASN A 33 -9.35 2.14 0.47
C ASN A 33 -7.85 2.48 0.58
N ILE A 34 -7.38 2.96 1.73
CA ILE A 34 -5.96 3.19 2.05
C ILE A 34 -5.58 2.38 3.29
N ILE A 35 -4.72 1.39 3.09
CA ILE A 35 -4.30 0.43 4.10
C ILE A 35 -2.80 0.64 4.39
N ILE A 36 -2.44 0.67 5.67
CA ILE A 36 -1.05 0.66 6.13
C ILE A 36 -0.74 -0.69 6.77
N GLU A 37 0.35 -1.32 6.32
CA GLU A 37 0.90 -2.54 6.90
C GLU A 37 1.98 -2.19 7.93
N TYR A 38 1.95 -2.87 9.07
CA TYR A 38 2.87 -2.67 10.19
C TYR A 38 3.60 -3.95 10.56
N ASN A 39 4.84 -3.80 11.01
CA ASN A 39 5.58 -4.87 11.66
C ASN A 39 5.23 -5.00 13.16
N LYS A 40 5.84 -5.99 13.84
CA LYS A 40 5.68 -6.20 15.30
C LYS A 40 6.04 -5.01 16.19
N TYR A 41 6.82 -4.05 15.67
CA TYR A 41 7.23 -2.83 16.39
C TYR A 41 6.30 -1.64 16.09
N ARG A 42 5.17 -1.87 15.40
CA ARG A 42 4.23 -0.84 14.94
C ARG A 42 4.85 0.17 13.98
N GLU A 43 5.88 -0.24 13.25
CA GLU A 43 6.47 0.60 12.22
C GLU A 43 5.84 0.27 10.86
N PRO A 44 5.46 1.27 10.04
CA PRO A 44 4.94 1.05 8.70
C PRO A 44 5.97 0.34 7.81
N ILE A 45 5.54 -0.70 7.11
CA ILE A 45 6.36 -1.47 6.15
C ILE A 45 5.82 -1.42 4.72
N GLY A 46 4.52 -1.18 4.56
CA GLY A 46 3.84 -1.12 3.27
C GLY A 46 2.61 -0.21 3.33
N VAL A 47 2.23 0.30 2.16
CA VAL A 47 0.94 0.99 1.97
C VAL A 47 0.25 0.35 0.78
N GLU A 48 -0.99 -0.08 0.95
CA GLU A 48 -1.83 -0.57 -0.14
C GLU A 48 -3.00 0.39 -0.36
N MET A 49 -3.14 0.86 -1.59
CA MET A 49 -4.24 1.71 -2.01
C MET A 49 -5.10 0.93 -3.01
N LEU A 50 -6.39 0.77 -2.71
CA LEU A 50 -7.33 -0.01 -3.52
C LEU A 50 -8.23 0.89 -4.37
N LYS A 51 -8.83 0.34 -5.42
CA LYS A 51 -9.78 1.03 -6.32
C LYS A 51 -9.19 2.30 -6.93
N ILE A 52 -7.92 2.27 -7.30
CA ILE A 52 -7.15 3.43 -7.75
C ILE A 52 -7.81 4.17 -8.90
N LYS A 53 -8.40 3.45 -9.87
CA LYS A 53 -9.12 4.08 -11.00
C LYS A 53 -10.27 4.98 -10.53
N ASN A 54 -10.92 4.64 -9.42
CA ASN A 54 -12.03 5.42 -8.86
C ASN A 54 -11.55 6.57 -7.95
N GLN A 55 -10.29 6.54 -7.50
CA GLN A 55 -9.71 7.56 -6.63
C GLN A 55 -9.00 8.66 -7.42
N ILE A 56 -8.23 8.30 -8.46
CA ILE A 56 -7.39 9.27 -9.22
C ILE A 56 -8.21 10.06 -10.25
N CYS A 57 -9.31 9.52 -10.78
CA CYS A 57 -10.17 10.21 -11.76
C CYS A 57 -11.04 11.34 -11.18
N LYS A 58 -10.83 11.76 -9.93
CA LYS A 58 -11.59 12.84 -9.26
C LYS A 58 -10.82 14.16 -9.16
N ILE A 59 -9.63 14.26 -9.77
CA ILE A 59 -8.77 15.45 -9.75
C ILE A 59 -8.83 16.15 -11.10
#